data_AF-A0A1M4S391-F1
#
_entry.id   AF-A0A1M4S391-F1
#
_cell.length_a   1.000
_cell.length_b   1.000
_cell.length_c   1.000
_cell.angle_alpha   90.00
_cell.angle_beta   90.00
_cell.angle_gamma   90.00
#
_symmetry.space_group_name_H-M   'P 1'
#
loop_
_entity.id
_entity.type
_entity.pdbx_description
1 polymer ?
#
loop_
_entity_poly.entity_id
_entity_poly.type
_entity_poly.pdbx_seq_one_letter_code
_entity_poly.pdbx_strand_id
1 'polypeptide(L)'
;MRYKTWESYFYPETYNPATGQGTLRNLYGERDAKALARMEYGDTSARAYDLVHGQVRLPRTYDAAHIRAIHGYLFQDVYEWAGQYRGVNISKNVSTFADVHAGQVDRYLNDVHRLVTGTEWASLDHEEFSRASAEVFAYLNQAHPFREGNGRTSKVFMEHVAELSRFTLDFSRVSPEVWNQASMLSGPDLGRYEPVPDSLVPVFRVIAQPRATGPSNRSTGMGRSAVRASYPQVTTEVTRRSSGATQQRPSRRPCRGQGSRGVER
;
A
#
# COMPACT_ATOMS: atom_id res chain seq x y z
N MET A 1 2.50 -8.78 -21.68
CA MET A 1 2.04 -7.83 -20.64
C MET A 1 2.66 -6.47 -20.88
N ARG A 2 1.83 -5.43 -21.00
CA ARG A 2 2.19 -4.05 -21.39
C ARG A 2 2.97 -3.27 -20.31
N TYR A 3 2.89 -3.69 -19.05
CA TYR A 3 3.32 -2.91 -17.87
C TYR A 3 4.53 -3.51 -17.13
N LYS A 4 5.67 -3.65 -17.81
CA LYS A 4 6.90 -4.28 -17.27
C LYS A 4 7.99 -3.31 -16.81
N THR A 5 7.95 -2.06 -17.27
CA THR A 5 8.94 -1.04 -16.89
C THR A 5 8.25 0.13 -16.21
N TRP A 6 9.02 0.98 -15.51
CA TRP A 6 8.47 2.14 -14.82
C TRP A 6 7.78 3.09 -15.80
N GLU A 7 8.43 3.34 -16.93
CA GLU A 7 8.00 4.21 -18.02
C GLU A 7 6.74 3.69 -18.70
N SER A 8 6.56 2.36 -18.77
CA SER A 8 5.40 1.73 -19.43
C SER A 8 4.06 2.06 -18.77
N TYR A 9 4.07 2.50 -17.51
CA TYR A 9 2.88 2.96 -16.81
C TYR A 9 2.42 4.37 -17.21
N PHE A 10 3.25 5.15 -17.90
CA PHE A 10 2.96 6.54 -18.25
C PHE A 10 2.68 6.71 -19.75
N TYR A 11 1.96 7.78 -20.10
CA TYR A 11 1.93 8.27 -21.47
C TYR A 11 3.31 8.86 -21.85
N PRO A 12 3.97 8.37 -22.92
CA PRO A 12 5.32 8.79 -23.31
C PRO A 12 5.45 10.31 -23.45
N GLU A 13 4.43 10.95 -24.00
CA GLU A 13 4.35 12.40 -24.21
C GLU A 13 4.23 13.21 -22.90
N THR A 14 3.87 12.57 -21.79
CA THR A 14 3.76 13.21 -20.47
C THR A 14 4.92 12.86 -19.53
N TYR A 15 5.75 11.88 -19.91
CA TYR A 15 6.80 11.36 -19.06
C TYR A 15 8.03 12.26 -19.09
N ASN A 16 8.50 12.66 -17.90
CA ASN A 16 9.73 13.40 -17.71
C ASN A 16 10.80 12.46 -17.15
N PRO A 17 11.83 12.09 -17.94
CA PRO A 17 12.91 11.21 -17.50
C PRO A 17 13.75 11.76 -16.34
N ALA A 18 13.84 13.10 -16.19
CA ALA A 18 14.62 13.73 -15.14
C ALA A 18 13.98 13.57 -13.76
N THR A 19 12.65 13.58 -13.69
CA THR A 19 11.89 13.37 -12.44
C THR A 19 11.40 11.93 -12.29
N GLY A 20 11.36 11.18 -13.40
CA GLY A 20 10.71 9.87 -13.44
C GLY A 20 9.19 9.95 -13.28
N GLN A 21 8.57 11.11 -13.49
CA GLN A 21 7.13 11.32 -13.31
C GLN A 21 6.43 11.60 -14.64
N GLY A 22 5.12 11.35 -14.68
CA GLY A 22 4.25 11.65 -15.81
C GLY A 22 2.80 11.29 -15.48
N THR A 23 1.93 11.36 -16.48
CA THR A 23 0.53 10.96 -16.31
C THR A 23 0.37 9.47 -16.57
N LEU A 24 -0.18 8.75 -15.60
CA LEU A 24 -0.42 7.31 -15.72
C LEU A 24 -1.38 7.02 -16.88
N ARG A 25 -1.07 5.97 -17.66
CA ARG A 25 -1.97 5.45 -18.68
C ARG A 25 -3.27 5.02 -18.04
N ASN A 26 -4.36 5.58 -18.55
CA ASN A 26 -5.71 5.42 -18.03
C ASN A 26 -6.72 5.26 -19.17
N LEU A 27 -7.87 4.67 -18.86
CA LEU A 27 -8.94 4.34 -19.82
C LEU A 27 -9.68 5.58 -20.35
N TYR A 28 -9.60 6.73 -19.67
CA TYR A 28 -10.17 7.99 -20.15
C TYR A 28 -9.35 8.61 -21.30
N GLY A 29 -8.08 8.23 -21.44
CA GLY A 29 -7.17 8.95 -22.33
C GLY A 29 -6.71 10.30 -21.77
N GLU A 30 -6.86 10.58 -20.48
CA GLU A 30 -6.45 11.84 -19.88
C GLU A 30 -4.92 11.98 -19.81
N ARG A 31 -4.39 13.16 -20.15
CA ARG A 31 -2.96 13.50 -20.15
C ARG A 31 -2.56 14.49 -19.06
N ASP A 32 -3.49 15.19 -18.44
CA ASP A 32 -3.25 16.02 -17.27
C ASP A 32 -3.35 15.19 -15.99
N ALA A 33 -2.26 15.13 -15.22
CA ALA A 33 -2.19 14.32 -14.01
C ALA A 33 -3.18 14.78 -12.92
N LYS A 34 -3.51 16.06 -12.84
CA LYS A 34 -4.44 16.59 -11.83
C LYS A 34 -5.89 16.28 -12.21
N ALA A 35 -6.24 16.37 -13.48
CA ALA A 35 -7.53 15.97 -14.02
C ALA A 35 -7.74 14.47 -13.83
N LEU A 36 -6.73 13.65 -14.15
CA LEU A 36 -6.75 12.20 -13.92
C LEU A 36 -7.00 11.88 -12.43
N ALA A 37 -6.29 12.54 -11.52
CA ALA A 37 -6.46 12.31 -10.09
C ALA A 37 -7.89 12.59 -9.61
N ARG A 38 -8.56 13.62 -10.16
CA ARG A 38 -9.96 13.95 -9.81
C ARG A 38 -10.94 12.90 -10.36
N MET A 39 -10.76 12.48 -11.61
CA MET A 39 -11.62 11.48 -12.26
C MET A 39 -11.46 10.11 -11.59
N GLU A 40 -10.22 9.65 -11.40
CA GLU A 40 -9.93 8.42 -10.65
C GLU A 40 -10.57 8.46 -9.26
N TYR A 41 -10.42 9.57 -8.53
CA TYR A 41 -10.99 9.68 -7.19
C TYR A 41 -12.52 9.54 -7.20
N GLY A 42 -13.21 10.14 -8.17
CA GLY A 42 -14.67 10.02 -8.32
C GLY A 42 -15.11 8.57 -8.49
N ASP A 43 -14.53 7.86 -9.45
CA ASP A 43 -14.93 6.49 -9.79
C ASP A 43 -14.54 5.50 -8.68
N THR A 44 -13.30 5.56 -8.20
CA THR A 44 -12.83 4.66 -7.13
C THR A 44 -13.60 4.86 -5.82
N SER A 45 -14.07 6.07 -5.56
CA SER A 45 -14.93 6.40 -4.41
C SER A 45 -16.31 5.75 -4.48
N ALA A 46 -16.93 5.77 -5.66
CA ALA A 46 -18.21 5.10 -5.90
C ALA A 46 -18.06 3.57 -5.75
N ARG A 47 -17.01 2.99 -6.34
CA ARG A 47 -16.73 1.55 -6.23
C ARG A 47 -16.43 1.11 -4.78
N ALA A 48 -15.71 1.94 -4.02
CA ALA A 48 -15.46 1.64 -2.60
C ALA A 48 -16.77 1.65 -1.78
N TYR A 49 -17.68 2.58 -2.08
CA TYR A 49 -19.01 2.61 -1.47
C TYR A 49 -19.78 1.31 -1.74
N ASP A 50 -19.79 0.82 -2.99
CA ASP A 50 -20.49 -0.42 -3.36
C ASP A 50 -20.02 -1.62 -2.52
N LEU A 51 -18.69 -1.75 -2.34
CA LEU A 51 -18.09 -2.85 -1.59
C LEU A 51 -18.37 -2.76 -0.09
N VAL A 52 -18.16 -1.58 0.52
CA VAL A 52 -18.31 -1.38 1.96
C VAL A 52 -19.77 -1.47 2.40
N HIS A 53 -20.71 -1.07 1.54
CA HIS A 53 -22.16 -1.17 1.82
C HIS A 53 -22.79 -2.46 1.30
N GLY A 54 -21.99 -3.38 0.76
CA GLY A 54 -22.46 -4.70 0.34
C GLY A 54 -23.39 -4.69 -0.88
N GLN A 55 -23.37 -3.62 -1.68
CA GLN A 55 -24.03 -3.58 -3.00
C GLN A 55 -23.35 -4.53 -3.98
N VAL A 56 -22.04 -4.71 -3.82
CA VAL A 56 -21.26 -5.76 -4.47
C VAL A 56 -20.56 -6.61 -3.42
N ARG A 57 -20.60 -7.93 -3.61
CA ARG A 57 -19.95 -8.90 -2.71
C ARG A 57 -18.80 -9.58 -3.44
N LEU A 58 -17.61 -9.50 -2.83
CA LEU A 58 -16.44 -10.26 -3.24
C LEU A 58 -16.22 -11.40 -2.25
N PRO A 59 -15.76 -12.59 -2.70
CA PRO A 59 -15.37 -13.66 -1.79
C PRO A 59 -14.38 -13.19 -0.74
N ARG A 60 -14.69 -13.46 0.54
CA ARG A 60 -13.85 -13.10 1.69
C ARG A 60 -12.78 -14.17 1.94
N THR A 61 -11.91 -14.41 0.95
CA THR A 61 -10.84 -15.42 1.06
C THR A 61 -9.64 -14.93 1.87
N TYR A 62 -9.56 -13.61 2.11
CA TYR A 62 -8.50 -12.94 2.88
C TYR A 62 -7.07 -13.25 2.39
N ASP A 63 -6.93 -13.62 1.13
CA ASP A 63 -5.67 -13.94 0.47
C ASP A 63 -5.34 -12.91 -0.61
N ALA A 64 -4.27 -13.19 -1.36
CA ALA A 64 -3.87 -12.42 -2.53
C ALA A 64 -5.01 -12.24 -3.56
N ALA A 65 -5.84 -13.27 -3.78
CA ALA A 65 -6.95 -13.19 -4.74
C ALA A 65 -8.01 -12.19 -4.28
N HIS A 66 -8.34 -12.16 -2.99
CA HIS A 66 -9.25 -11.15 -2.42
C HIS A 66 -8.74 -9.72 -2.62
N ILE A 67 -7.46 -9.47 -2.30
CA ILE A 67 -6.85 -8.14 -2.41
C ILE A 67 -6.80 -7.68 -3.87
N ARG A 68 -6.47 -8.59 -4.79
CA ARG A 68 -6.52 -8.33 -6.24
C ARG A 68 -7.93 -8.08 -6.73
N ALA A 69 -8.94 -8.80 -6.23
CA ALA A 69 -10.33 -8.60 -6.60
C ALA A 69 -10.84 -7.22 -6.14
N ILE A 70 -10.47 -6.78 -4.93
CA ILE A 70 -10.79 -5.43 -4.45
C ILE A 70 -10.15 -4.38 -5.37
N HIS A 71 -8.84 -4.47 -5.61
CA HIS A 71 -8.16 -3.52 -6.50
C HIS A 71 -8.72 -3.54 -7.92
N GLY A 72 -9.04 -4.73 -8.45
CA GLY A 72 -9.72 -4.91 -9.72
C GLY A 72 -11.03 -4.14 -9.76
N TYR A 73 -11.91 -4.35 -8.78
CA TYR A 73 -13.21 -3.70 -8.73
C TYR A 73 -13.11 -2.17 -8.57
N LEU A 74 -12.20 -1.70 -7.72
CA LEU A 74 -12.02 -0.27 -7.45
C LEU A 74 -11.52 0.51 -8.67
N PHE A 75 -10.61 -0.08 -9.45
CA PHE A 75 -9.87 0.64 -10.50
C PHE A 75 -10.19 0.18 -11.93
N GLN A 76 -11.14 -0.75 -12.13
CA GLN A 76 -11.50 -1.32 -13.44
C GLN A 76 -11.85 -0.26 -14.49
N ASP A 77 -12.45 0.86 -14.07
CA ASP A 77 -12.87 1.95 -14.96
C ASP A 77 -11.73 2.96 -15.23
N VAL A 78 -10.62 2.86 -14.51
CA VAL A 78 -9.50 3.81 -14.58
C VAL A 78 -8.30 3.21 -15.29
N TYR A 79 -7.92 1.97 -14.97
CA TYR A 79 -6.64 1.39 -15.36
C TYR A 79 -6.78 0.01 -15.98
N GLU A 80 -6.13 -0.21 -17.14
CA GLU A 80 -6.05 -1.54 -17.78
C GLU A 80 -5.37 -2.59 -16.89
N TRP A 81 -4.53 -2.16 -15.94
CA TRP A 81 -3.81 -3.02 -15.00
C TRP A 81 -4.54 -3.18 -13.65
N ALA A 82 -5.82 -2.77 -13.54
CA ALA A 82 -6.62 -3.03 -12.36
C ALA A 82 -6.58 -4.54 -11.97
N GLY A 83 -6.44 -4.81 -10.68
CA GLY A 83 -6.22 -6.16 -10.12
C GLY A 83 -4.89 -6.86 -10.48
N GLN A 84 -3.97 -6.22 -11.21
CA GLN A 84 -2.65 -6.78 -11.54
C GLN A 84 -1.55 -6.22 -10.64
N TYR A 85 -0.64 -7.07 -10.17
CA TYR A 85 0.52 -6.59 -9.43
C TYR A 85 1.40 -5.68 -10.29
N ARG A 86 2.10 -4.77 -9.60
CA ARG A 86 3.14 -3.97 -10.23
C ARG A 86 4.28 -4.86 -10.74
N GLY A 87 4.79 -4.52 -11.92
CA GLY A 87 5.95 -5.19 -12.52
C GLY A 87 7.30 -4.62 -12.09
N VAL A 88 7.33 -3.62 -11.22
CA VAL A 88 8.53 -2.85 -10.86
C VAL A 88 8.62 -2.58 -9.37
N ASN A 89 9.85 -2.43 -8.87
CA ASN A 89 10.11 -2.00 -7.49
C ASN A 89 9.86 -0.51 -7.30
N ILE A 90 9.19 -0.19 -6.19
CA ILE A 90 8.78 1.16 -5.84
C ILE A 90 9.21 1.51 -4.42
N SER A 91 9.38 2.80 -4.19
CA SER A 91 9.65 3.41 -2.89
C SER A 91 8.75 4.62 -2.70
N LYS A 92 8.54 4.99 -1.44
CA LYS A 92 7.81 6.20 -1.07
C LYS A 92 8.53 6.85 0.10
N ASN A 93 9.01 8.07 -0.10
CA ASN A 93 9.92 8.75 0.83
C ASN A 93 11.15 7.87 1.15
N VAL A 94 11.41 7.59 2.43
CA VAL A 94 12.50 6.74 2.91
C VAL A 94 12.14 5.25 2.93
N SER A 95 10.87 4.89 2.73
CA SER A 95 10.39 3.51 2.83
C SER A 95 10.47 2.79 1.49
N THR A 96 11.06 1.60 1.51
CA THR A 96 11.07 0.67 0.37
C THR A 96 10.07 -0.45 0.59
N PHE A 97 9.28 -0.76 -0.44
CA PHE A 97 8.29 -1.82 -0.39
C PHE A 97 8.88 -3.16 -0.87
N ALA A 98 8.07 -4.23 -0.77
CA ALA A 98 8.45 -5.58 -1.17
C ALA A 98 9.10 -5.66 -2.55
N ASP A 99 10.14 -6.49 -2.68
CA ASP A 99 10.78 -6.75 -3.96
C ASP A 99 9.93 -7.72 -4.82
N VAL A 100 9.41 -7.23 -5.95
CA VAL A 100 8.58 -8.04 -6.85
C VAL A 100 9.37 -9.13 -7.55
N HIS A 101 10.67 -8.94 -7.77
CA HIS A 101 11.51 -9.90 -8.48
C HIS A 101 12.00 -11.03 -7.56
N ALA A 102 12.00 -10.80 -6.26
CA ALA A 102 12.32 -11.81 -5.25
C ALA A 102 11.07 -12.52 -4.68
N GLY A 103 9.89 -12.34 -5.29
CA GLY A 103 8.64 -12.95 -4.84
C GLY A 103 8.15 -12.46 -3.46
N GLN A 104 8.64 -11.30 -2.98
CA GLN A 104 8.30 -10.83 -1.64
C GLN A 104 6.85 -10.38 -1.54
N VAL A 105 6.26 -9.87 -2.62
CA VAL A 105 4.83 -9.47 -2.62
C VAL A 105 3.95 -10.65 -2.21
N ASP A 106 4.10 -11.80 -2.87
CA ASP A 106 3.34 -13.00 -2.53
C ASP A 106 3.64 -13.51 -1.12
N ARG A 107 4.90 -13.44 -0.68
CA ARG A 107 5.28 -13.82 0.68
C ARG A 107 4.55 -12.98 1.74
N TYR A 108 4.56 -11.65 1.62
CA TYR A 108 3.85 -10.78 2.55
C TYR A 108 2.33 -10.99 2.49
N LEU A 109 1.76 -11.24 1.30
CA LEU A 109 0.31 -11.49 1.17
C LEU A 109 -0.10 -12.86 1.75
N ASN A 110 0.78 -13.86 1.70
CA ASN A 110 0.59 -15.13 2.41
C ASN A 110 0.66 -14.93 3.93
N ASP A 111 1.56 -14.07 4.41
CA ASP A 111 1.59 -13.68 5.84
C ASP A 111 0.31 -12.94 6.26
N VAL A 112 -0.19 -12.00 5.43
CA VAL A 112 -1.50 -11.35 5.64
C VAL A 112 -2.60 -12.40 5.77
N HIS A 113 -2.66 -13.36 4.84
CA HIS A 113 -3.65 -14.44 4.90
C HIS A 113 -3.55 -15.22 6.21
N ARG A 114 -2.35 -15.67 6.57
CA ARG A 114 -2.09 -16.42 7.81
C ARG A 114 -2.48 -15.63 9.06
N LEU A 115 -2.14 -14.34 9.12
CA LEU A 115 -2.49 -13.47 10.25
C LEU A 115 -4.00 -13.33 10.38
N VAL A 116 -4.72 -13.11 9.27
CA VAL A 116 -6.17 -12.97 9.30
C VAL A 116 -6.85 -14.29 9.67
N THR A 117 -6.47 -15.41 9.06
CA THR A 117 -7.13 -16.70 9.31
C THR A 117 -6.71 -17.37 10.63
N GLY A 118 -5.56 -16.99 11.17
CA GLY A 118 -5.05 -17.52 12.45
C GLY A 118 -5.49 -16.73 13.68
N THR A 119 -6.30 -15.68 13.51
CA THR A 119 -6.75 -14.81 14.60
C THR A 119 -8.22 -15.04 14.92
N GLU A 120 -8.55 -15.22 16.20
CA GLU A 120 -9.92 -15.33 16.72
C GLU A 120 -10.57 -13.94 16.87
N TRP A 121 -10.86 -13.28 15.75
CA TRP A 121 -11.31 -11.87 15.71
C TRP A 121 -12.54 -11.55 16.56
N ALA A 122 -13.47 -12.51 16.71
CA ALA A 122 -14.71 -12.31 17.45
C ALA A 122 -14.50 -12.18 18.96
N SER A 123 -13.43 -12.79 19.51
CA SER A 123 -13.14 -12.74 20.95
C SER A 123 -12.35 -11.49 21.36
N LEU A 124 -11.66 -10.84 20.42
CA LEU A 124 -10.74 -9.74 20.73
C LEU A 124 -11.44 -8.57 21.42
N ASP A 125 -10.79 -8.03 22.43
CA ASP A 125 -11.13 -6.71 22.94
C ASP A 125 -10.66 -5.57 22.01
N HIS A 126 -10.91 -4.33 22.43
CA HIS A 126 -10.60 -3.16 21.59
C HIS A 126 -9.09 -2.98 21.37
N GLU A 127 -8.27 -3.25 22.38
CA GLU A 127 -6.81 -3.11 22.30
C GLU A 127 -6.22 -4.26 21.49
N GLU A 128 -6.68 -5.50 21.73
CA GLU A 128 -6.28 -6.68 20.97
C GLU A 128 -6.66 -6.55 19.49
N PHE A 129 -7.88 -6.12 19.19
CA PHE A 129 -8.33 -5.85 17.82
C PHE A 129 -7.47 -4.78 17.14
N SER A 130 -7.11 -3.73 17.88
CA SER A 130 -6.28 -2.65 17.36
C SER A 130 -4.86 -3.12 17.01
N ARG A 131 -4.26 -3.96 17.85
CA ARG A 131 -2.94 -4.57 17.61
C ARG A 131 -2.96 -5.54 16.44
N ALA A 132 -3.91 -6.48 16.42
CA ALA A 132 -4.04 -7.46 15.33
C ALA A 132 -4.29 -6.75 13.98
N SER A 133 -5.16 -5.73 13.96
CA SER A 133 -5.42 -4.95 12.75
C SER A 133 -4.20 -4.16 12.28
N ALA A 134 -3.45 -3.57 13.21
CA ALA A 134 -2.21 -2.87 12.91
C ALA A 134 -1.16 -3.80 12.29
N GLU A 135 -1.02 -5.02 12.82
CA GLU A 135 -0.11 -6.04 12.28
C GLU A 135 -0.51 -6.46 10.86
N VAL A 136 -1.77 -6.85 10.64
CA VAL A 136 -2.28 -7.20 9.30
C VAL A 136 -2.04 -6.06 8.31
N PHE A 137 -2.34 -4.83 8.69
CA PHE A 137 -2.15 -3.68 7.82
C PHE A 137 -0.66 -3.40 7.55
N ALA A 138 0.23 -3.57 8.53
CA ALA A 138 1.67 -3.34 8.33
C ALA A 138 2.25 -4.29 7.27
N TYR A 139 1.88 -5.58 7.31
CA TYR A 139 2.26 -6.56 6.28
C TYR A 139 1.68 -6.21 4.92
N LEU A 140 0.40 -5.85 4.85
CA LEU A 140 -0.23 -5.45 3.60
C LEU A 140 0.38 -4.16 3.01
N ASN A 141 0.69 -3.18 3.85
CA ASN A 141 1.33 -1.93 3.45
C ASN A 141 2.75 -2.16 2.94
N GLN A 142 3.51 -3.08 3.57
CA GLN A 142 4.84 -3.47 3.11
C GLN A 142 4.81 -4.25 1.79
N ALA A 143 3.80 -5.11 1.57
CA ALA A 143 3.59 -5.80 0.30
C ALA A 143 3.45 -4.80 -0.86
N HIS A 144 2.63 -3.77 -0.67
CA HIS A 144 2.36 -2.70 -1.64
C HIS A 144 2.19 -3.23 -3.08
N PRO A 145 1.27 -4.17 -3.31
CA PRO A 145 1.27 -5.03 -4.50
C PRO A 145 1.00 -4.31 -5.83
N PHE A 146 0.35 -3.14 -5.82
CA PHE A 146 -0.11 -2.45 -7.03
C PHE A 146 0.75 -1.23 -7.39
N ARG A 147 0.63 -0.73 -8.63
CA ARG A 147 1.36 0.47 -9.06
C ARG A 147 0.83 1.74 -8.38
N GLU A 148 -0.48 1.85 -8.25
CA GLU A 148 -1.21 2.92 -7.58
C GLU A 148 -2.47 2.28 -6.96
N GLY A 149 -3.09 2.91 -5.98
CA GLY A 149 -4.33 2.42 -5.38
C GLY A 149 -4.18 1.50 -4.17
N ASN A 150 -2.95 1.26 -3.71
CA ASN A 150 -2.67 0.40 -2.55
C ASN A 150 -3.43 0.83 -1.29
N GLY A 151 -3.33 2.10 -0.90
CA GLY A 151 -4.01 2.60 0.31
C GLY A 151 -5.53 2.48 0.26
N ARG A 152 -6.16 2.69 -0.91
CA ARG A 152 -7.61 2.51 -1.12
C ARG A 152 -8.01 1.05 -1.00
N THR A 153 -7.25 0.17 -1.65
CA THR A 153 -7.47 -1.27 -1.59
C THR A 153 -7.32 -1.79 -0.17
N SER A 154 -6.27 -1.38 0.55
CA SER A 154 -6.00 -1.82 1.92
C SER A 154 -7.09 -1.38 2.89
N LYS A 155 -7.64 -0.17 2.76
CA LYS A 155 -8.75 0.28 3.63
C LYS A 155 -9.99 -0.59 3.45
N VAL A 156 -10.39 -0.87 2.21
CA VAL A 156 -11.53 -1.78 1.94
C VAL A 156 -11.24 -3.20 2.44
N PHE A 157 -10.03 -3.71 2.22
CA PHE A 157 -9.63 -5.02 2.76
C PHE A 157 -9.72 -5.06 4.29
N MET A 158 -9.26 -4.01 4.98
CA MET A 158 -9.34 -3.94 6.44
C MET A 158 -10.78 -3.82 6.96
N GLU A 159 -11.69 -3.17 6.22
CA GLU A 159 -13.14 -3.24 6.55
C GLU A 159 -13.66 -4.68 6.46
N HIS A 160 -13.28 -5.42 5.41
CA HIS A 160 -13.66 -6.83 5.27
C HIS A 160 -13.06 -7.71 6.38
N VAL A 161 -11.85 -7.39 6.87
CA VAL A 161 -11.26 -8.07 8.03
C VAL A 161 -12.04 -7.73 9.31
N ALA A 162 -12.40 -6.45 9.49
CA ALA A 162 -13.20 -6.00 10.64
C ALA A 162 -14.61 -6.61 10.68
N GLU A 163 -15.14 -7.13 9.56
CA GLU A 163 -16.39 -7.92 9.54
C GLU A 163 -16.31 -9.19 10.43
N LEU A 164 -15.09 -9.70 10.69
CA LEU A 164 -14.86 -10.86 11.56
C LEU A 164 -14.94 -10.54 13.06
N SER A 165 -15.07 -9.27 13.43
CA SER A 165 -15.08 -8.81 14.81
C SER A 165 -16.33 -7.99 15.15
N ARG A 166 -16.46 -7.62 16.43
CA ARG A 166 -17.48 -6.69 16.92
C ARG A 166 -17.17 -5.21 16.65
N PHE A 167 -16.15 -4.92 15.85
CA PHE A 167 -15.70 -3.56 15.55
C PHE A 167 -15.88 -3.24 14.06
N THR A 168 -15.91 -1.96 13.75
CA THR A 168 -15.81 -1.37 12.41
C THR A 168 -14.67 -0.36 12.40
N LEU A 169 -14.15 -0.02 11.23
CA LEU A 169 -13.12 1.02 11.12
C LEU A 169 -13.77 2.33 10.65
N ASP A 170 -13.37 3.44 11.27
CA ASP A 170 -13.73 4.78 10.83
C ASP A 170 -12.45 5.58 10.58
N PHE A 171 -11.97 5.50 9.34
CA PHE A 171 -10.76 6.19 8.91
C PHE A 171 -10.87 7.72 8.97
N SER A 172 -12.08 8.29 9.11
CA SER A 172 -12.27 9.74 9.25
C SER A 172 -11.84 10.27 10.62
N ARG A 173 -11.66 9.39 11.62
CA ARG A 173 -11.25 9.77 12.99
C ARG A 173 -9.77 10.11 13.12
N VAL A 174 -8.99 9.92 12.05
CA VAL A 174 -7.56 10.29 12.00
C VAL A 174 -7.28 11.14 10.78
N SER A 175 -6.37 12.11 10.91
CA SER A 175 -5.97 12.91 9.76
C SER A 175 -5.16 12.09 8.76
N PRO A 176 -5.16 12.46 7.47
CA PRO A 176 -4.31 11.80 6.49
C PRO A 176 -2.82 11.83 6.83
N GLU A 177 -2.34 12.90 7.46
CA GLU A 177 -0.94 13.07 7.84
C GLU A 177 -0.55 12.04 8.89
N VAL A 178 -1.37 11.87 9.93
CA VAL A 178 -1.17 10.85 10.98
C VAL A 178 -1.18 9.45 10.39
N TRP A 179 -2.18 9.15 9.53
CA TRP A 179 -2.27 7.86 8.84
C TRP A 179 -1.02 7.56 8.00
N ASN A 180 -0.59 8.53 7.20
CA ASN A 180 0.57 8.39 6.32
C ASN A 180 1.87 8.24 7.11
N GLN A 181 2.05 9.00 8.19
CA GLN A 181 3.23 8.91 9.05
C GLN A 181 3.30 7.55 9.75
N ALA A 182 2.20 7.09 10.34
CA ALA A 182 2.16 5.76 10.97
C ALA A 182 2.42 4.64 9.95
N SER A 183 1.79 4.72 8.77
CA SER A 183 2.03 3.75 7.69
C SER A 183 3.49 3.76 7.19
N MET A 184 4.15 4.91 7.17
CA MET A 184 5.56 5.02 6.79
C MET A 184 6.48 4.36 7.83
N LEU A 185 6.17 4.55 9.11
CA LEU A 185 6.93 4.01 10.24
C LEU A 185 6.65 2.53 10.52
N SER A 186 5.64 1.94 9.86
CA SER A 186 5.29 0.53 10.07
C SER A 186 6.14 -0.46 9.26
N GLY A 187 7.09 0.02 8.48
CA GLY A 187 7.98 -0.82 7.68
C GLY A 187 8.94 -1.66 8.54
N PRO A 188 9.64 -2.62 7.94
CA PRO A 188 10.65 -3.40 8.65
C PRO A 188 11.87 -2.55 9.00
N ASP A 189 12.53 -2.92 10.09
CA ASP A 189 13.86 -2.40 10.41
C ASP A 189 14.87 -2.74 9.30
N LEU A 190 15.95 -1.97 9.21
CA LEU A 190 16.97 -2.15 8.19
C LEU A 190 17.53 -3.59 8.21
N GLY A 191 17.37 -4.30 7.09
CA GLY A 191 17.83 -5.68 6.93
C GLY A 191 16.92 -6.74 7.55
N ARG A 192 15.74 -6.37 8.05
CA ARG A 192 14.71 -7.29 8.55
C ARG A 192 13.60 -7.49 7.53
N TYR A 193 12.85 -8.58 7.72
CA TYR A 193 11.69 -8.91 6.89
C TYR A 193 10.40 -8.43 7.56
N GLU A 194 10.30 -8.59 8.87
CA GLU A 194 9.10 -8.38 9.65
C GLU A 194 8.80 -6.87 9.79
N PRO A 195 7.61 -6.39 9.37
CA PRO A 195 7.15 -5.03 9.65
C PRO A 195 6.99 -4.76 11.14
N VAL A 196 7.11 -3.50 11.56
CA VAL A 196 6.98 -3.07 12.97
C VAL A 196 5.66 -2.28 13.16
N PRO A 197 4.57 -2.91 13.64
CA PRO A 197 3.23 -2.29 13.60
C PRO A 197 2.98 -1.22 14.69
N ASP A 198 3.92 -1.01 15.61
CA ASP A 198 3.73 -0.18 16.83
C ASP A 198 3.20 1.23 16.56
N SER A 199 3.66 1.85 15.47
CA SER A 199 3.22 3.20 15.06
C SER A 199 1.75 3.24 14.61
N LEU A 200 1.21 2.11 14.13
CA LEU A 200 -0.18 1.96 13.69
C LEU A 200 -1.14 1.60 14.82
N VAL A 201 -0.67 0.96 15.89
CA VAL A 201 -1.53 0.58 17.04
C VAL A 201 -2.37 1.75 17.59
N PRO A 202 -1.80 2.94 17.90
CA PRO A 202 -2.61 4.07 18.36
C PRO A 202 -3.58 4.59 17.29
N VAL A 203 -3.25 4.47 16.01
CA VAL A 203 -4.14 4.83 14.90
C VAL A 203 -5.34 3.87 14.87
N PHE A 204 -5.10 2.56 14.89
CA PHE A 204 -6.15 1.54 14.94
C PHE A 204 -7.02 1.65 16.18
N ARG A 205 -6.44 2.00 17.33
CA ARG A 205 -7.20 2.30 18.56
C ARG A 205 -8.18 3.45 18.37
N VAL A 206 -7.78 4.50 17.65
CA VAL A 206 -8.67 5.65 17.37
C VAL A 206 -9.75 5.30 16.36
N ILE A 207 -9.42 4.58 15.29
CA ILE A 207 -10.41 4.31 14.21
C ILE A 207 -11.31 3.12 14.50
N ALA A 208 -10.94 2.18 15.37
CA ALA A 208 -11.75 1.03 15.74
C ALA A 208 -12.94 1.46 16.60
N GLN A 209 -14.15 1.34 16.05
CA GLN A 209 -15.41 1.68 16.73
C GLN A 209 -16.25 0.43 16.94
N PRO A 210 -17.04 0.34 18.02
CA PRO A 210 -18.02 -0.74 18.18
C PRO A 210 -18.98 -0.78 16.99
N ARG A 211 -19.21 -1.97 16.45
CA ARG A 211 -20.19 -2.21 15.40
C ARG A 211 -21.58 -2.15 16.02
N ALA A 212 -22.43 -1.21 15.59
CA ALA A 212 -23.78 -1.08 16.13
C ALA A 212 -24.60 -2.35 15.82
N THR A 213 -25.14 -3.00 16.84
CA THR A 213 -26.04 -4.15 16.72
C THR A 213 -27.50 -3.67 16.81
N GLY A 214 -28.20 -3.55 15.69
CA GLY A 214 -29.63 -3.20 15.69
C GLY A 214 -30.24 -3.02 14.29
N PRO A 215 -31.56 -3.24 14.11
CA PRO A 215 -32.21 -3.12 12.81
C PRO A 215 -32.13 -1.66 12.37
N SER A 216 -31.46 -1.41 11.25
CA SER A 216 -31.23 -0.07 10.78
C SER A 216 -32.52 0.48 10.17
N ASN A 217 -33.36 1.16 10.96
CA ASN A 217 -34.27 2.17 10.43
C ASN A 217 -33.41 3.34 9.94
N ARG A 218 -32.78 3.19 8.76
CA ARG A 218 -32.08 4.28 8.09
C ARG A 218 -33.13 5.13 7.39
N SER A 219 -33.68 6.08 8.14
CA SER A 219 -34.29 7.25 7.54
C SER A 219 -33.23 7.96 6.69
N THR A 220 -33.72 8.45 5.55
CA THR A 220 -33.04 9.29 4.57
C THR A 220 -32.29 10.46 5.22
N GLY A 221 -31.00 10.26 5.50
CA GLY A 221 -30.03 11.30 5.80
C GLY A 221 -28.89 11.19 4.81
N MET A 222 -28.79 12.15 3.89
CA MET A 222 -27.82 12.21 2.79
C MET A 222 -26.41 11.73 3.21
N GLY A 223 -25.91 10.73 2.49
CA GLY A 223 -24.58 10.17 2.63
C GLY A 223 -23.49 11.25 2.54
N ARG A 224 -22.70 11.40 3.60
CA ARG A 224 -21.60 12.37 3.64
C ARG A 224 -20.29 11.90 4.27
N SER A 225 -20.18 10.70 4.88
CA SER A 225 -19.13 10.54 5.91
C SER A 225 -18.04 9.46 5.76
N ALA A 226 -18.10 8.48 4.86
CA ALA A 226 -17.02 7.47 4.79
C ALA A 226 -15.97 7.74 3.68
N VAL A 227 -16.40 8.36 2.57
CA VAL A 227 -15.59 8.44 1.35
C VAL A 227 -14.79 9.75 1.24
N ARG A 228 -15.27 10.82 1.91
CA ARG A 228 -14.73 12.19 1.76
C ARG A 228 -13.49 12.49 2.60
N ALA A 229 -13.19 11.68 3.62
CA ALA A 229 -12.36 12.13 4.75
C ALA A 229 -10.90 11.65 4.77
N SER A 230 -10.37 10.99 3.73
CA SER A 230 -8.98 10.47 3.87
C SER A 230 -8.14 10.36 2.61
N TYR A 231 -8.40 11.14 1.57
CA TYR A 231 -7.50 11.20 0.43
C TYR A 231 -7.02 12.63 0.22
N PRO A 232 -5.84 12.98 0.76
CA PRO A 232 -5.17 14.18 0.29
C PRO A 232 -5.00 14.05 -1.23
N GLN A 233 -5.03 15.18 -1.91
CA GLN A 233 -4.50 15.27 -3.26
C GLN A 233 -3.09 14.68 -3.27
N VAL A 234 -2.70 14.09 -4.40
CA VAL A 234 -1.37 13.53 -4.70
C VAL A 234 -0.24 14.32 -4.00
N THR A 235 0.15 13.93 -2.79
CA THR A 235 1.31 14.49 -2.10
C THR A 235 1.96 13.39 -1.28
N THR A 236 2.68 12.53 -2.00
CA THR A 236 3.90 11.80 -1.60
C THR A 236 4.21 10.89 -2.79
N GLU A 237 5.06 11.37 -3.70
CA GLU A 237 5.33 10.73 -4.98
C GLU A 237 5.91 9.32 -4.79
N VAL A 238 5.23 8.32 -5.34
CA VAL A 238 5.83 7.00 -5.53
C VAL A 238 6.92 7.16 -6.57
N THR A 239 8.12 6.71 -6.22
CA THR A 239 9.29 6.77 -7.10
C THR A 239 9.75 5.37 -7.46
N ARG A 240 10.39 5.26 -8.63
CA ARG A 240 11.12 4.05 -9.00
C ARG A 240 12.22 3.81 -7.98
N ARG A 241 12.31 2.60 -7.44
CA ARG A 241 13.47 2.21 -6.64
C ARG A 241 14.70 2.18 -7.55
N SER A 242 15.69 3.02 -7.30
CA SER A 242 17.00 2.92 -7.96
C SER A 242 17.66 1.61 -7.51
N SER A 243 17.96 0.74 -8.47
CA SER A 243 18.82 -0.41 -8.23
C SER A 243 20.18 0.13 -7.81
N GLY A 244 20.46 0.12 -6.51
CA GLY A 244 21.74 0.56 -5.98
C GLY A 244 22.85 -0.18 -6.69
N ALA A 245 23.72 0.57 -7.38
CA ALA A 245 25.00 0.06 -7.82
C ALA A 245 25.65 -0.62 -6.62
N THR A 246 25.97 -1.90 -6.74
CA THR A 246 26.88 -2.57 -5.84
C THR A 246 28.15 -1.73 -5.85
N GLN A 247 28.37 -0.91 -4.81
CA GLN A 247 29.67 -0.31 -4.58
C GLN A 247 30.61 -1.47 -4.31
N GLN A 248 31.19 -2.03 -5.37
CA GLN A 248 32.41 -2.81 -5.26
C GLN A 248 33.43 -1.86 -4.63
N ARG A 249 33.65 -2.03 -3.33
CA ARG A 249 34.80 -1.42 -2.65
C ARG A 249 36.03 -1.84 -3.47
N PRO A 250 36.89 -0.90 -3.92
CA PRO A 250 38.12 -1.29 -4.57
C PRO A 250 38.92 -2.12 -3.57
N SER A 251 39.22 -3.36 -3.97
CA SER A 251 40.06 -4.29 -3.24
C SER A 251 41.37 -3.60 -2.89
N ARG A 252 41.64 -3.38 -1.60
CA ARG A 252 42.97 -2.98 -1.14
C ARG A 252 43.93 -4.11 -1.49
N ARG A 253 44.80 -3.87 -2.48
CA ARG A 253 45.95 -4.74 -2.76
C ARG A 253 46.86 -4.77 -1.52
N PRO A 254 47.36 -5.94 -1.10
CA PRO A 254 48.38 -6.01 -0.07
C PRO A 254 49.75 -5.69 -0.71
N CYS A 255 50.40 -4.63 -0.25
CA CYS A 255 51.79 -4.36 -0.58
C CYS A 255 52.72 -5.33 0.19
N ARG A 256 53.30 -6.28 -0.55
CA ARG A 256 54.59 -6.94 -0.29
C ARG A 256 55.37 -6.80 -1.60
N GLY A 257 56.63 -6.43 -1.72
CA GLY A 257 57.72 -6.09 -0.81
C GLY A 257 58.98 -5.89 -1.68
N GLN A 258 60.15 -5.73 -1.04
CA GLN A 258 61.51 -5.58 -1.62
C GLN A 258 61.82 -4.15 -2.09
N GLY A 259 62.90 -3.48 -1.68
CA GLY A 259 64.18 -3.97 -1.19
C GLY A 259 65.25 -3.59 -2.22
N SER A 260 65.95 -2.47 -2.00
CA SER A 260 67.14 -2.13 -2.78
C SER A 260 68.11 -1.27 -1.96
N ARG A 261 69.36 -1.73 -2.01
CA ARG A 261 70.59 -1.27 -1.37
C ARG A 261 70.99 0.17 -1.74
N GLY A 262 71.53 0.90 -0.76
CA GLY A 262 72.91 1.41 -0.77
C GLY A 262 73.23 2.80 -1.34
N VAL A 263 73.99 3.57 -0.53
CA VAL A 263 75.21 4.37 -0.82
C VAL A 263 75.17 5.86 -0.40
N GLU A 264 76.07 6.19 0.55
CA GLU A 264 76.86 7.43 0.85
C GLU A 264 76.15 8.79 0.95
N ARG A 265 76.46 9.69 1.90
CA ARG A 265 77.69 10.00 2.67
C ARG A 265 77.36 10.37 4.12
#